data_AF-A0A5C7HHA3-F1
#
_entry.id   AF-A0A5C7HHA3-F1
#
_cell.length_a   1.000
_cell.length_b   1.000
_cell.length_c   1.000
_cell.angle_alpha   90.00
_cell.angle_beta   90.00
_cell.angle_gamma   90.00
#
_symmetry.space_group_name_H-M   'P 1'
#
loop_
_entity.id
_entity.type
_entity.pdbx_description
1 polymer ?
#
loop_
_entity_poly.entity_id
_entity_poly.type
_entity_poly.pdbx_seq_one_letter_code
_entity_poly.pdbx_strand_id
1 'polypeptide(L)'
;MKRNPRKVKRTKAYRLLNGKDMTQDSTFEFERKCNKPERYDRNLAENTLKAIKKIDKIRVAREERHHSKRMVGKKSKERTYHNKVAVIPEEKDLLLQLQAPSSTTSVISPQPIRPVGSSITVGCISENTSLNPAMQVPKKPEEVEEEVESETLPAIISDSNNKVRMANSAYKEMVGQPECSWLDCMVTNNDGKLGGHSCKRICGEVVLRFCDSNKVPAISSSSNGFSCWVRIE
;
A
#
# COMPACT_ATOMS: atom_id res chain seq x y z
N MET A 1 -25.56 6.04 -17.56
CA MET A 1 -25.41 7.40 -18.14
C MET A 1 -24.88 7.30 -19.56
N LYS A 2 -25.53 7.93 -20.56
CA LYS A 2 -25.05 8.01 -21.96
C LYS A 2 -24.18 9.27 -22.14
N ARG A 3 -22.87 9.19 -21.85
CA ARG A 3 -21.93 10.32 -22.01
C ARG A 3 -21.30 10.32 -23.40
N ASN A 4 -21.12 11.51 -23.98
CA ASN A 4 -20.45 11.67 -25.28
C ASN A 4 -18.92 11.50 -25.13
N PRO A 5 -18.29 10.50 -25.79
CA PRO A 5 -16.86 10.23 -25.65
C PRO A 5 -15.98 11.38 -26.15
N ARG A 6 -16.44 12.21 -27.10
CA ARG A 6 -15.68 13.38 -27.62
C ARG A 6 -15.56 14.52 -26.62
N LYS A 7 -16.35 14.52 -25.54
CA LYS A 7 -16.31 15.52 -24.45
C LYS A 7 -15.63 14.99 -23.19
N VAL A 8 -15.37 13.68 -23.11
CA VAL A 8 -14.74 13.04 -21.95
C VAL A 8 -13.21 13.08 -22.10
N LYS A 9 -12.54 13.90 -21.29
CA LYS A 9 -11.11 14.24 -21.44
C LYS A 9 -10.13 13.04 -21.50
N ARG A 10 -10.47 11.91 -20.86
CA ARG A 10 -9.61 10.71 -20.81
C ARG A 10 -9.69 9.81 -22.05
N THR A 11 -10.67 10.03 -22.93
CA THR A 11 -10.87 9.15 -24.09
C THR A 11 -9.91 9.48 -25.23
N LYS A 12 -9.62 8.49 -26.08
CA LYS A 12 -8.86 8.70 -27.32
C LYS A 12 -9.59 9.63 -28.30
N ALA A 13 -10.92 9.51 -28.42
CA ALA A 13 -11.72 10.39 -29.26
C ALA A 13 -11.56 11.88 -28.89
N TYR A 14 -11.58 12.22 -27.60
CA TYR A 14 -11.30 13.58 -27.14
C TYR A 14 -9.87 14.01 -27.49
N ARG A 15 -8.89 13.14 -27.27
CA ARG A 15 -7.47 13.43 -27.51
C ARG A 15 -7.17 13.73 -28.98
N LEU A 16 -7.70 12.92 -29.89
CA LEU A 16 -7.55 13.09 -31.34
C LEU A 16 -8.18 14.43 -31.79
N LEU A 17 -9.42 14.70 -31.38
CA LEU A 17 -10.13 15.93 -31.75
C LEU A 17 -9.43 17.21 -31.26
N ASN A 18 -8.84 17.17 -30.07
CA ASN A 18 -8.16 18.32 -29.47
C ASN A 18 -6.65 18.35 -29.76
N GLY A 19 -6.18 17.61 -30.78
CA GLY A 19 -4.78 17.61 -31.20
C GLY A 19 -3.79 17.14 -30.14
N LYS A 20 -4.23 16.30 -29.19
CA LYS A 20 -3.33 15.74 -28.16
C LYS A 20 -2.52 14.57 -28.69
N ASP A 21 -3.12 13.77 -29.55
CA ASP A 21 -2.51 12.61 -30.20
C ASP A 21 -2.28 12.96 -31.68
N MET A 22 -1.30 12.32 -32.29
CA MET A 22 -1.00 12.48 -33.71
C MET A 22 -2.15 11.87 -34.53
N THR A 23 -2.78 12.64 -35.42
CA THR A 23 -3.96 12.21 -36.21
C THR A 23 -3.70 12.08 -37.71
N GLN A 24 -2.83 12.93 -38.27
CA GLN A 24 -2.54 12.98 -39.71
C GLN A 24 -1.15 12.39 -39.98
N ASP A 25 -1.04 11.07 -39.92
CA ASP A 25 0.23 10.37 -40.20
C ASP A 25 0.02 9.19 -41.15
N SER A 26 0.98 8.98 -42.05
CA SER A 26 0.92 7.91 -43.04
C SER A 26 1.02 6.51 -42.44
N THR A 27 1.50 6.36 -41.21
CA THR A 27 1.54 5.04 -40.55
C THR A 27 0.15 4.47 -40.28
N PHE A 28 -0.87 5.32 -40.09
CA PHE A 28 -2.25 4.87 -39.87
C PHE A 28 -2.92 4.27 -41.11
N GLU A 29 -2.38 4.55 -42.30
CA GLU A 29 -2.90 4.02 -43.56
C GLU A 29 -2.71 2.50 -43.68
N PHE A 30 -1.68 1.95 -43.03
CA PHE A 30 -1.40 0.52 -43.02
C PHE A 30 -2.35 -0.29 -42.14
N GLU A 31 -3.13 0.36 -41.27
CA GLU A 31 -4.11 -0.28 -40.38
C GLU A 31 -5.53 -0.34 -40.99
N ARG A 32 -5.69 0.09 -42.25
CA ARG A 32 -6.98 0.09 -42.93
C ARG A 32 -7.52 -1.33 -43.08
N LYS A 33 -8.84 -1.47 -42.90
CA LYS A 33 -9.52 -2.75 -43.05
C LYS A 33 -9.54 -3.20 -44.52
N CYS A 34 -8.90 -4.33 -44.81
CA CYS A 34 -9.01 -4.99 -46.10
C CYS A 34 -10.32 -5.79 -46.19
N ASN A 35 -11.23 -5.40 -47.08
CA ASN A 35 -12.51 -6.10 -47.29
C ASN A 35 -12.43 -7.25 -48.32
N LYS A 36 -11.26 -7.45 -48.94
CA LYS A 36 -10.99 -8.56 -49.87
C LYS A 36 -9.85 -9.39 -49.32
N PRO A 37 -10.03 -10.71 -49.12
CA PRO A 37 -8.94 -11.58 -48.72
C PRO A 37 -7.98 -11.80 -49.90
N GLU A 38 -6.69 -11.80 -49.60
CA GLU A 38 -5.64 -12.15 -50.56
C GLU A 38 -5.26 -13.63 -50.39
N ARG A 39 -4.88 -14.29 -51.48
CA ARG A 39 -4.38 -15.66 -51.42
C ARG A 39 -3.04 -15.67 -50.69
N TYR A 40 -2.80 -16.67 -49.85
CA TYR A 40 -1.57 -16.78 -49.10
C TYR A 40 -0.34 -16.90 -50.02
N ASP A 41 0.61 -15.99 -49.83
CA ASP A 41 1.98 -16.06 -50.35
C ASP A 41 2.95 -15.90 -49.17
N ARG A 42 3.86 -16.88 -49.02
CA ARG A 42 4.83 -16.92 -47.93
C ARG A 42 5.80 -15.74 -47.97
N ASN A 43 6.28 -15.36 -49.15
CA ASN A 43 7.25 -14.26 -49.28
C ASN A 43 6.60 -12.92 -48.92
N LEU A 44 5.35 -12.73 -49.34
CA LEU A 44 4.53 -11.57 -48.98
C LEU A 44 4.32 -11.50 -47.47
N ALA A 45 3.95 -12.61 -46.83
CA ALA A 45 3.74 -12.68 -45.39
C ALA A 45 5.01 -12.34 -44.60
N GLU A 46 6.16 -12.93 -44.97
CA GLU A 46 7.45 -12.67 -44.33
C GLU A 46 7.88 -11.21 -44.44
N ASN A 47 7.72 -10.60 -45.63
CA ASN A 47 8.03 -9.18 -45.84
C ASN A 47 7.10 -8.27 -45.06
N THR A 48 5.81 -8.62 -44.98
CA THR A 48 4.80 -7.86 -44.22
C THR A 48 5.12 -7.87 -42.72
N LEU A 49 5.50 -9.02 -42.15
CA LEU A 49 5.90 -9.12 -40.75
C LEU A 49 7.13 -8.26 -40.41
N LYS A 50 8.10 -8.18 -41.32
CA LYS A 50 9.26 -7.28 -41.18
C LYS A 50 8.83 -5.80 -41.28
N ALA A 51 7.93 -5.48 -42.21
CA ALA A 51 7.44 -4.12 -42.41
C ALA A 51 6.63 -3.60 -41.21
N ILE A 52 5.73 -4.40 -40.63
CA ILE A 52 4.91 -4.04 -39.45
C ILE A 52 5.82 -3.55 -38.31
N LYS A 53 6.85 -4.32 -37.95
CA LYS A 53 7.79 -3.95 -36.88
C LYS A 53 8.49 -2.61 -37.14
N LYS A 54 8.81 -2.32 -38.40
CA LYS A 54 9.47 -1.07 -38.79
C LYS A 54 8.48 0.11 -38.73
N ILE A 55 7.25 -0.08 -39.19
CA ILE A 55 6.19 0.93 -39.16
C ILE A 55 5.86 1.31 -37.72
N ASP A 56 5.77 0.33 -36.81
CA ASP A 56 5.52 0.59 -35.38
C ASP A 56 6.61 1.46 -34.74
N LYS A 57 7.89 1.16 -35.00
CA LYS A 57 9.01 1.97 -34.51
C LYS A 57 8.92 3.42 -35.02
N ILE A 58 8.57 3.60 -36.29
CA ILE A 58 8.40 4.93 -36.89
C ILE A 58 7.23 5.67 -36.24
N ARG A 59 6.10 4.99 -36.01
CA ARG A 59 4.93 5.56 -35.34
C ARG A 59 5.28 6.06 -33.95
N VAL A 60 5.90 5.23 -33.11
CA VAL A 60 6.31 5.61 -31.75
C VAL A 60 7.23 6.83 -31.76
N ALA A 61 8.27 6.82 -32.59
CA ALA A 61 9.21 7.94 -32.69
C ALA A 61 8.53 9.26 -33.14
N ARG A 62 7.53 9.18 -34.03
CA ARG A 62 6.76 10.35 -34.48
C ARG A 62 5.80 10.85 -33.39
N GLU A 63 5.15 9.95 -32.66
CA GLU A 63 4.30 10.28 -31.51
C GLU A 63 5.09 10.99 -30.40
N GLU A 64 6.28 10.49 -30.08
CA GLU A 64 7.20 11.11 -29.12
C GLU A 64 7.61 12.51 -29.58
N ARG A 65 7.94 12.68 -30.86
CA ARG A 65 8.25 14.00 -31.43
C ARG A 65 7.06 14.95 -31.33
N HIS A 66 5.86 14.49 -31.63
CA HIS A 66 4.63 15.28 -31.49
C HIS A 66 4.39 15.69 -30.03
N HIS A 67 4.59 14.77 -29.08
CA HIS A 67 4.51 15.05 -27.66
C HIS A 67 5.52 16.12 -27.22
N SER A 68 6.79 15.93 -27.60
CA SER A 68 7.87 16.88 -27.27
C SER A 68 7.55 18.28 -27.80
N LYS A 69 7.15 18.40 -29.08
CA LYS A 69 6.73 19.68 -29.68
C LYS A 69 5.60 20.36 -28.91
N ARG A 70 4.63 19.59 -28.37
CA ARG A 70 3.53 20.12 -27.55
C ARG A 70 3.96 20.60 -26.17
N MET A 71 5.06 20.06 -25.63
CA MET A 71 5.58 20.43 -24.30
C MET A 71 6.58 21.58 -24.37
N VAL A 72 7.13 21.89 -25.55
CA VAL A 72 7.98 23.07 -25.77
C VAL A 72 7.23 24.35 -25.32
N GLY A 73 7.92 25.19 -24.55
CA GLY A 73 7.40 26.48 -24.09
C GLY A 73 6.39 26.42 -22.93
N LYS A 74 5.95 25.24 -22.49
CA LYS A 74 5.16 25.14 -21.25
C LYS A 74 5.97 25.51 -20.02
N LYS A 75 7.22 25.05 -19.94
CA LYS A 75 8.09 25.30 -18.78
C LYS A 75 8.42 26.79 -18.59
N SER A 76 8.59 27.54 -19.69
CA SER A 76 8.80 29.00 -19.61
C SER A 76 7.52 29.75 -19.25
N LYS A 77 6.35 29.31 -19.73
CA LYS A 77 5.04 29.83 -19.31
C LYS A 77 4.76 29.56 -17.83
N GLU A 78 5.12 28.38 -17.34
CA GLU A 78 4.99 28.02 -15.93
C GLU A 78 5.90 28.88 -15.07
N ARG A 79 7.17 29.04 -15.45
CA ARG A 79 8.11 29.95 -14.77
C ARG A 79 7.62 31.39 -14.74
N THR A 80 7.10 31.90 -15.85
CA THR A 80 6.56 33.28 -15.90
C THR A 80 5.28 33.43 -15.09
N TYR A 81 4.42 32.41 -15.04
CA TYR A 81 3.26 32.41 -14.15
C TYR A 81 3.69 32.39 -12.68
N HIS A 82 4.58 31.49 -12.28
CA HIS A 82 5.13 31.44 -10.92
C HIS A 82 5.84 32.75 -10.53
N ASN A 83 6.66 33.31 -11.42
CA ASN A 83 7.32 34.59 -11.14
C ASN A 83 6.32 35.74 -11.04
N LYS A 84 5.24 35.76 -11.84
CA LYS A 84 4.15 36.74 -11.69
C LYS A 84 3.42 36.58 -10.36
N VAL A 85 3.15 35.35 -9.92
CA VAL A 85 2.55 35.06 -8.62
C VAL A 85 3.50 35.44 -7.48
N ALA A 86 4.82 35.22 -7.62
CA ALA A 86 5.81 35.63 -6.63
C ALA A 86 6.00 37.16 -6.54
N VAL A 87 5.67 37.90 -7.61
CA VAL A 87 5.69 39.38 -7.63
C VAL A 87 4.42 39.97 -7.01
N ILE A 88 3.38 39.18 -6.75
CA ILE A 88 2.22 39.56 -5.94
C ILE A 88 2.32 38.78 -4.62
N PRO A 89 2.95 39.31 -3.56
CA PRO A 89 2.89 38.70 -2.25
C PRO A 89 1.48 38.95 -1.69
N GLU A 90 0.49 38.21 -2.18
CA GLU A 90 -0.67 37.92 -1.34
C GLU A 90 -0.17 36.88 -0.34
N GLU A 91 0.37 37.37 0.78
CA GLU A 91 0.39 36.57 2.00
C GLU A 91 -1.07 36.26 2.32
N LYS A 92 -1.55 35.13 1.82
CA LYS A 92 -2.79 34.56 2.29
C LYS A 92 -2.49 34.09 3.67
N ASP A 93 -2.87 34.91 4.64
CA ASP A 93 -2.90 34.52 6.04
C ASP A 93 -3.87 33.34 6.17
N LEU A 94 -3.30 32.14 6.05
CA LEU A 94 -4.04 30.88 6.04
C LEU A 94 -4.87 30.71 7.33
N LEU A 95 -4.48 31.44 8.38
CA LEU A 95 -5.13 31.50 9.67
C LEU A 95 -6.49 32.23 9.60
N LEU A 96 -6.54 33.34 8.86
CA LEU A 96 -7.79 34.08 8.57
C LEU A 96 -8.76 33.26 7.71
N GLN A 97 -8.24 32.45 6.79
CA GLN A 97 -9.04 31.62 5.89
C GLN A 97 -9.70 30.41 6.60
N LEU A 98 -9.12 29.97 7.72
CA LEU A 98 -9.69 28.93 8.60
C LEU A 98 -10.72 29.49 9.58
N GLN A 99 -10.64 30.77 9.92
CA GLN A 99 -11.60 31.47 10.79
C GLN A 99 -12.82 32.01 10.03
N ALA A 100 -12.70 32.18 8.71
CA ALA A 100 -13.81 32.66 7.89
C ALA A 100 -14.87 31.56 7.67
N PRO A 101 -16.17 31.85 7.92
CA PRO A 101 -17.26 30.90 7.65
C PRO A 101 -17.53 30.82 6.14
N SER A 102 -16.69 30.10 5.41
CA SER A 102 -16.90 29.80 3.98
C SER A 102 -17.47 28.40 3.81
N SER A 103 -18.68 28.35 3.28
CA SER A 103 -19.55 27.19 3.12
C SER A 103 -19.08 26.14 2.09
N THR A 104 -17.81 26.10 1.69
CA THR A 104 -17.35 25.24 0.57
C THR A 104 -15.97 24.60 0.69
N THR A 105 -15.24 24.73 1.80
CA THR A 105 -14.01 23.94 2.00
C THR A 105 -14.37 22.64 2.71
N SER A 106 -14.48 21.53 1.95
CA SER A 106 -14.53 20.20 2.56
C SER A 106 -13.18 19.91 3.20
N VAL A 107 -12.98 20.39 4.43
CA VAL A 107 -11.90 19.97 5.31
C VAL A 107 -12.09 18.47 5.47
N ILE A 108 -11.22 17.69 4.82
CA ILE A 108 -11.16 16.25 5.02
C ILE A 108 -10.62 16.07 6.44
N SER A 109 -11.51 15.96 7.42
CA SER A 109 -11.13 15.56 8.77
C SER A 109 -10.40 14.22 8.62
N PRO A 110 -9.15 14.08 9.08
CA PRO A 110 -8.47 12.79 9.01
C PRO A 110 -9.33 11.78 9.74
N GLN A 111 -9.79 10.75 9.01
CA GLN A 111 -10.48 9.64 9.65
C GLN A 111 -9.44 8.89 10.47
N PRO A 112 -9.64 8.68 11.78
CA PRO A 112 -8.76 7.84 12.56
C PRO A 112 -8.65 6.47 11.87
N ILE A 113 -7.43 6.08 11.50
CA ILE A 113 -7.17 4.73 11.01
C ILE A 113 -7.52 3.81 12.18
N ARG A 114 -8.63 3.07 12.06
CA ARG A 114 -8.94 2.02 13.02
C ARG A 114 -7.94 0.90 12.74
N PRO A 115 -6.99 0.62 13.64
CA PRO A 115 -6.05 -0.45 13.40
C PRO A 115 -6.83 -1.77 13.28
N VAL A 116 -6.46 -2.61 12.32
CA VAL A 116 -7.16 -3.87 12.06
C VAL A 116 -6.89 -4.79 13.24
N GLY A 117 -7.94 -5.11 14.01
CA GLY A 117 -7.87 -6.11 15.07
C GLY A 117 -7.82 -7.50 14.45
N SER A 118 -7.09 -8.41 15.09
CA SER A 118 -7.01 -9.82 14.69
C SER A 118 -7.63 -10.69 15.77
N SER A 119 -8.21 -11.82 15.37
CA SER A 119 -8.72 -12.80 16.33
C SER A 119 -7.99 -14.13 16.18
N ILE A 120 -7.43 -14.61 17.29
CA ILE A 120 -6.70 -15.86 17.39
C ILE A 120 -7.64 -16.87 18.04
N THR A 121 -7.97 -17.92 17.33
CA THR A 121 -8.79 -19.02 17.82
C THR A 121 -7.92 -20.25 18.04
N VAL A 122 -7.83 -20.68 19.29
CA VAL A 122 -7.06 -21.86 19.71
C VAL A 122 -8.00 -23.04 19.90
N GLY A 123 -7.65 -24.19 19.34
CA GLY A 123 -8.36 -25.44 19.60
C GLY A 123 -7.45 -26.67 19.69
N CYS A 124 -8.06 -27.79 20.09
CA CYS A 124 -7.43 -29.09 20.43
C CYS A 124 -6.05 -28.93 21.09
N ILE A 125 -6.06 -28.76 22.41
CA ILE A 125 -4.85 -28.76 23.22
C ILE A 125 -4.48 -30.24 23.48
N SER A 126 -3.29 -30.65 23.05
CA SER A 126 -2.70 -31.93 23.44
C SER A 126 -1.57 -31.68 24.44
N GLU A 127 -1.62 -32.37 25.57
CA GLU A 127 -0.57 -32.33 26.59
C GLU A 127 0.65 -33.11 26.06
N ASN A 128 1.78 -32.42 25.93
CA ASN A 128 3.04 -33.07 25.61
C ASN A 128 3.81 -33.28 26.92
N THR A 129 3.81 -34.51 27.45
CA THR A 129 4.56 -34.93 28.65
C THR A 129 6.10 -34.92 28.45
N SER A 130 6.63 -34.28 27.41
CA SER A 130 8.03 -34.47 26.98
C SER A 130 8.87 -33.20 26.88
N LEU A 131 8.43 -32.09 27.45
CA LEU A 131 9.27 -30.89 27.60
C LEU A 131 9.83 -30.84 29.03
N ASN A 132 11.12 -31.13 29.18
CA ASN A 132 11.83 -30.91 30.44
C ASN A 132 11.69 -29.43 30.82
N PRO A 133 11.16 -29.10 32.00
CA PRO A 133 10.97 -27.71 32.39
C PRO A 133 12.33 -27.10 32.75
N ALA A 134 12.88 -26.26 31.87
CA ALA A 134 13.87 -25.30 32.31
C ALA A 134 13.18 -24.37 33.32
N MET A 135 13.66 -24.35 34.57
CA MET A 135 13.23 -23.39 35.57
C MET A 135 13.51 -21.98 35.04
N GLN A 136 12.47 -21.31 34.55
CA GLN A 136 12.59 -19.89 34.24
C GLN A 136 12.52 -19.11 35.56
N VAL A 137 13.58 -18.35 35.83
CA VAL A 137 13.62 -17.37 36.93
C VAL A 137 12.53 -16.33 36.68
N PRO A 138 11.83 -15.81 37.71
CA PRO A 138 10.84 -14.75 37.53
C PRO A 138 11.50 -13.51 36.89
N LYS A 139 11.29 -13.34 35.58
CA LYS A 139 11.77 -12.17 34.82
C LYS A 139 10.85 -10.98 35.08
N LYS A 140 11.40 -9.77 34.97
CA LYS A 140 10.58 -8.56 35.01
C LYS A 140 9.69 -8.51 33.75
N PRO A 141 8.47 -7.95 33.82
CA PRO A 141 7.57 -7.93 32.67
C PRO A 141 8.19 -7.23 31.44
N GLU A 142 8.95 -6.16 31.66
CA GLU A 142 9.67 -5.43 30.60
C GLU A 142 10.70 -6.31 29.88
N GLU A 143 11.41 -7.18 30.62
CA GLU A 143 12.42 -8.08 30.06
C GLU A 143 11.78 -9.19 29.22
N VAL A 144 10.61 -9.69 29.64
CA VAL A 144 9.85 -10.69 28.86
C VAL A 144 9.30 -10.07 27.58
N GLU A 145 8.86 -8.81 27.63
CA GLU A 145 8.37 -8.09 26.45
C GLU A 145 9.49 -7.85 25.43
N GLU A 146 10.69 -7.46 25.88
CA GLU A 146 11.86 -7.30 24.99
C GLU A 146 12.32 -8.63 24.36
N GLU A 147 12.34 -9.72 25.13
CA GLU A 147 12.70 -11.04 24.64
C GLU A 147 11.74 -11.51 23.54
N VAL A 148 10.43 -11.39 23.78
CA VAL A 148 9.39 -11.81 22.83
C VAL A 148 9.37 -10.93 21.57
N GLU A 149 9.66 -9.64 21.68
CA GLU A 149 9.77 -8.76 20.50
C GLU A 149 11.00 -9.07 19.64
N SER A 150 12.08 -9.63 20.24
CA SER A 150 13.29 -10.05 19.52
C SER A 150 13.15 -11.38 18.77
N GLU A 151 12.10 -12.15 19.04
CA GLU A 151 11.86 -13.42 18.37
C GLU A 151 11.49 -13.24 16.88
N THR A 152 12.06 -14.07 16.03
CA THR A 152 11.79 -14.07 14.59
C THR A 152 10.47 -14.76 14.22
N LEU A 153 9.92 -15.58 15.12
CA LEU A 153 8.67 -16.30 14.96
C LEU A 153 7.51 -15.52 15.59
N PRO A 154 6.27 -15.66 15.09
CA PRO A 154 5.13 -14.94 15.65
C PRO A 154 4.84 -15.40 17.08
N ALA A 155 4.87 -14.45 18.02
CA ALA A 155 4.68 -14.70 19.45
C ALA A 155 3.75 -13.65 20.08
N ILE A 156 3.02 -14.08 21.11
CA ILE A 156 2.08 -13.26 21.88
C ILE A 156 2.26 -13.50 23.37
N ILE A 157 1.97 -12.47 24.18
CA ILE A 157 1.89 -12.56 25.63
C ILE A 157 0.44 -12.34 26.05
N SER A 158 -0.14 -13.31 26.75
CA SER A 158 -1.44 -13.16 27.40
C SER A 158 -1.30 -13.01 28.91
N ASP A 159 -2.25 -12.32 29.53
CA ASP A 159 -2.41 -12.33 30.99
C ASP A 159 -3.12 -13.61 31.47
N SER A 160 -3.33 -13.71 32.78
CA SER A 160 -4.07 -14.82 33.41
C SER A 160 -5.55 -14.88 33.02
N ASN A 161 -6.10 -13.80 32.45
CA ASN A 161 -7.47 -13.70 31.99
C ASN A 161 -7.58 -13.97 30.48
N ASN A 162 -6.53 -14.53 29.87
CA ASN A 162 -6.43 -14.79 28.43
C ASN A 162 -6.52 -13.54 27.55
N LYS A 163 -6.29 -12.35 28.11
CA LYS A 163 -6.22 -11.12 27.33
C LYS A 163 -4.82 -10.95 26.79
N VAL A 164 -4.71 -10.79 25.47
CA VAL A 164 -3.41 -10.52 24.83
C VAL A 164 -2.95 -9.12 25.23
N ARG A 165 -1.79 -9.04 25.88
CA ARG A 165 -1.14 -7.79 26.27
C ARG A 165 -0.15 -7.34 25.21
N MET A 166 0.51 -8.27 24.54
CA MET A 166 1.53 -7.97 23.54
C MET A 166 1.52 -9.00 22.41
N ALA A 167 1.84 -8.52 21.20
CA ALA A 167 2.15 -9.34 20.04
C ALA A 167 3.40 -8.77 19.38
N ASN A 168 4.32 -9.63 18.97
CA ASN A 168 5.59 -9.18 18.41
C ASN A 168 5.47 -8.65 16.97
N SER A 169 6.53 -8.03 16.47
CA SER A 169 6.64 -7.55 15.08
C SER A 169 6.41 -8.66 14.04
N ALA A 170 6.91 -9.87 14.26
CA ALA A 170 6.71 -11.01 13.37
C ALA A 170 5.23 -11.38 13.23
N TYR A 171 4.47 -11.39 14.33
CA TYR A 171 3.01 -11.58 14.30
C TYR A 171 2.31 -10.47 13.52
N LYS A 172 2.65 -9.21 13.79
CA LYS A 172 2.04 -8.04 13.13
C LYS A 172 2.29 -8.05 11.61
N GLU A 173 3.46 -8.50 11.18
CA GLU A 173 3.78 -8.69 9.77
C GLU A 173 2.97 -9.83 9.15
N MET A 174 2.88 -10.96 9.84
CA MET A 174 2.14 -12.14 9.36
C MET A 174 0.65 -11.85 9.11
N VAL A 175 0.02 -11.02 9.96
CA VAL A 175 -1.37 -10.59 9.76
C VAL A 175 -1.52 -9.44 8.75
N GLY A 176 -0.43 -9.03 8.10
CA GLY A 176 -0.44 -8.05 7.01
C GLY A 176 -0.52 -6.59 7.44
N GLN A 177 -0.16 -6.24 8.69
CA GLN A 177 -0.11 -4.83 9.11
C GLN A 177 0.96 -4.07 8.31
N PRO A 178 0.69 -2.87 7.78
CA PRO A 178 1.68 -2.08 7.07
C PRO A 178 2.71 -1.45 8.02
N GLU A 179 3.92 -1.21 7.52
CA GLU A 179 4.90 -0.39 8.24
C GLU A 179 4.47 1.08 8.24
N CYS A 180 4.50 1.68 9.41
CA CYS A 180 4.19 3.09 9.64
C CYS A 180 5.50 3.85 9.87
N SER A 181 6.06 4.42 8.80
CA SER A 181 7.36 5.12 8.84
C SER A 181 7.42 6.30 9.81
N TRP A 182 6.28 6.85 10.22
CA TRP A 182 6.22 7.94 11.20
C TRP A 182 6.43 7.49 12.65
N LEU A 183 6.32 6.18 12.94
CA LEU A 183 6.63 5.64 14.27
C LEU A 183 8.11 5.73 14.61
N ASP A 184 8.99 5.70 13.60
CA ASP A 184 10.44 5.89 13.77
C ASP A 184 10.76 7.25 14.44
N CYS A 185 9.89 8.24 14.28
CA CYS A 185 10.07 9.58 14.84
C CYS A 185 9.52 9.75 16.26
N MET A 186 8.77 8.78 16.81
CA MET A 186 8.10 8.93 18.12
C MET A 186 8.94 8.47 19.32
N VAL A 187 10.08 7.80 19.11
CA VAL A 187 10.88 7.16 20.18
C VAL A 187 12.22 7.87 20.43
N THR A 188 12.38 9.11 19.98
CA THR A 188 13.51 9.93 20.43
C THR A 188 13.22 10.42 21.84
N ASN A 189 13.58 9.63 22.85
CA ASN A 189 13.73 10.18 24.20
C ASN A 189 14.84 11.24 24.15
N ASN A 190 14.66 12.33 24.91
CA ASN A 190 15.57 13.48 24.96
C ASN A 190 17.02 13.15 25.41
N ASP A 191 17.32 11.90 25.75
CA ASP A 191 18.60 11.46 26.32
C ASP A 191 19.55 10.77 25.32
N GLY A 192 19.25 10.77 24.01
CA GLY A 192 20.18 10.32 22.96
C GLY A 192 20.59 8.84 23.02
N LYS A 193 19.97 8.05 23.89
CA LYS A 193 20.18 6.60 24.00
C LYS A 193 19.20 5.91 23.07
N LEU A 194 19.72 5.05 22.19
CA LEU A 194 18.93 4.21 21.28
C LEU A 194 17.97 3.36 22.13
N GLY A 195 16.72 3.81 22.28
CA GLY A 195 15.65 3.01 22.86
C GLY A 195 15.47 1.76 21.99
N GLY A 196 15.23 0.62 22.62
CA GLY A 196 15.15 -0.70 21.98
C GLY A 196 14.26 -0.74 20.74
N HIS A 197 14.45 -1.78 19.93
CA HIS A 197 13.76 -2.02 18.66
C HIS A 197 12.29 -1.57 18.68
N SER A 198 12.01 -0.41 18.07
CA SER A 198 10.66 0.13 18.04
C SER A 198 9.81 -0.66 17.06
N CYS A 199 8.66 -1.12 17.52
CA CYS A 199 7.71 -1.77 16.64
C CYS A 199 7.21 -0.77 15.58
N LYS A 200 7.45 -1.05 14.30
CA LYS A 200 7.08 -0.17 13.17
C LYS A 200 5.64 -0.36 12.69
N ARG A 201 4.87 -1.23 13.33
CA ARG A 201 3.51 -1.61 12.91
C ARG A 201 2.52 -1.33 14.04
N ILE A 202 1.43 -0.66 13.74
CA ILE A 202 0.33 -0.39 14.70
C ILE A 202 -0.67 -1.53 14.59
N CYS A 203 -0.77 -2.35 15.62
CA CYS A 203 -1.75 -3.43 15.66
C CYS A 203 -3.08 -2.96 16.27
N GLY A 204 -4.18 -3.55 15.82
CA GLY A 204 -5.45 -3.44 16.53
C GLY A 204 -5.48 -4.35 17.75
N GLU A 205 -6.61 -4.39 18.44
CA GLU A 205 -6.82 -5.36 19.52
C GLU A 205 -6.67 -6.80 18.99
N VAL A 206 -5.86 -7.60 19.67
CA VAL A 206 -5.69 -9.03 19.38
C VAL A 206 -6.56 -9.81 20.37
N VAL A 207 -7.61 -10.46 19.86
CA VAL A 207 -8.56 -11.21 20.70
C VAL A 207 -8.19 -12.68 20.68
N LEU A 208 -7.93 -13.26 21.86
CA LEU A 208 -7.70 -14.69 22.02
C LEU A 208 -9.00 -15.41 22.39
N ARG A 209 -9.40 -16.41 21.61
CA ARG A 209 -10.59 -17.25 21.82
C ARG A 209 -10.19 -18.72 21.88
N PHE A 210 -10.87 -19.47 22.74
CA PHE A 210 -10.71 -20.93 22.86
C PHE A 210 -12.01 -21.60 22.42
N CYS A 211 -11.94 -22.58 21.51
CA CYS A 211 -13.12 -23.26 20.97
C CYS A 211 -13.88 -24.11 22.01
N ASP A 212 -13.17 -24.67 22.99
CA ASP A 212 -13.74 -25.62 23.94
C ASP A 212 -13.86 -25.00 25.34
N SER A 213 -14.90 -24.20 25.56
CA SER A 213 -15.18 -23.55 26.85
C SER A 213 -15.43 -24.51 28.02
N ASN A 214 -15.55 -25.82 27.77
CA ASN A 214 -15.68 -26.86 28.80
C ASN A 214 -14.39 -27.66 29.05
N LYS A 215 -13.31 -27.34 28.34
CA LYS A 215 -11.96 -27.86 28.56
C LYS A 215 -10.93 -26.77 28.24
N VAL A 216 -11.06 -25.60 28.84
CA VAL A 216 -9.85 -24.84 29.14
C VAL A 216 -9.13 -25.71 30.16
N PRO A 217 -7.93 -26.27 29.88
CA PRO A 217 -7.17 -26.85 30.96
C PRO A 217 -7.06 -25.72 31.97
N ALA A 218 -7.54 -25.93 33.19
CA ALA A 218 -6.81 -25.32 34.29
C ALA A 218 -5.39 -25.83 34.05
N ILE A 219 -4.56 -25.03 33.37
CA ILE A 219 -3.17 -25.34 33.08
C ILE A 219 -2.64 -25.52 34.49
N SER A 220 -2.55 -26.78 34.88
CA SER A 220 -2.08 -27.14 36.20
C SER A 220 -0.73 -26.45 36.25
N SER A 221 -0.45 -25.75 37.34
CA SER A 221 0.75 -24.90 37.51
C SER A 221 2.08 -25.65 37.30
N SER A 222 2.03 -26.91 36.86
CA SER A 222 3.08 -27.88 36.60
C SER A 222 3.36 -28.15 35.11
N SER A 223 2.51 -27.77 34.14
CA SER A 223 2.79 -28.06 32.72
C SER A 223 3.40 -26.85 32.00
N ASN A 224 4.69 -26.91 31.70
CA ASN A 224 5.46 -25.84 31.04
C ASN A 224 5.25 -25.76 29.50
N GLY A 225 4.28 -26.47 28.94
CA GLY A 225 3.97 -26.38 27.51
C GLY A 225 2.85 -27.32 27.06
N PHE A 226 2.18 -26.94 25.97
CA PHE A 226 1.17 -27.72 25.28
C PHE A 226 1.29 -27.48 23.78
N SER A 227 0.82 -28.42 22.95
CA SER A 227 0.61 -28.16 21.51
C SER A 227 -0.86 -27.94 21.23
N CYS A 228 -1.17 -27.02 20.32
CA CYS A 228 -2.53 -26.72 19.89
C CYS A 228 -2.57 -26.37 18.40
N TRP A 229 -3.75 -26.44 17.80
CA TRP A 229 -3.97 -25.79 16.51
C TRP A 229 -4.47 -24.37 16.74
N VAL A 230 -4.01 -23.46 15.87
CA VAL A 230 -4.33 -22.04 15.95
C VAL A 230 -4.84 -21.57 14.60
N ARG A 231 -5.94 -20.84 14.60
CA ARG A 231 -6.50 -20.14 13.45
C ARG A 231 -6.47 -18.63 13.72
N ILE A 232 -5.94 -17.86 12.78
CA ILE A 232 -5.85 -16.40 12.88
C ILE A 232 -6.76 -15.80 11.81
N GLU A 233 -7.61 -14.87 12.21
CA GLU A 233 -8.54 -14.12 11.35
C GLU A 233 -8.31 -12.61 11.47
#